data_AF-A0A0C3AA99-F1
#
_entry.id   AF-A0A0C3AA99-F1
#
_cell.length_a   1.000
_cell.length_b   1.000
_cell.length_c   1.000
_cell.angle_alpha   90.00
_cell.angle_beta   90.00
_cell.angle_gamma   90.00
#
_symmetry.space_group_name_H-M   'P 1'
#
loop_
_entity.id
_entity.type
_entity.pdbx_description
1 polymer ?
#
loop_
_entity_poly.entity_id
_entity_poly.type
_entity_poly.pdbx_seq_one_letter_code
_entity_poly.pdbx_strand_id
1 'polypeptide(L)' 'PPHSGSLDPSTEEILRQCPRFRILVMGKSGVGKTSLINSTFGIDDARPEHYESGEANIDTSLCSKLNDRFVLHDSK' A
#
# COMPACT_ATOMS: atom_id res chain seq x y z
N PRO A 1 31.48 22.44 -22.95
CA PRO A 1 30.30 22.56 -22.05
C PRO A 1 29.81 21.18 -21.64
N PRO A 2 29.98 20.75 -20.38
CA PRO A 2 29.48 19.45 -19.96
C PRO A 2 27.95 19.53 -19.87
N HIS A 3 27.27 18.87 -20.81
CA HIS A 3 25.89 18.46 -20.60
C HIS A 3 25.91 17.46 -19.46
N SER A 4 25.53 17.90 -18.26
CA SER A 4 25.14 17.00 -17.18
C SER A 4 23.86 16.32 -17.63
N GLY A 5 24.00 15.23 -18.39
CA GLY A 5 22.90 14.37 -18.77
C GLY A 5 22.26 13.84 -17.50
N SER A 6 21.17 14.46 -17.08
CA SER A 6 20.31 13.99 -16.00
C SER A 6 19.84 12.60 -16.38
N LEU A 7 20.43 11.58 -15.78
CA LEU A 7 19.88 10.23 -15.86
C LEU A 7 18.65 10.22 -14.95
N ASP A 8 17.47 10.17 -15.56
CA ASP A 8 16.26 9.91 -14.80
C ASP A 8 16.42 8.58 -14.06
N PRO A 9 16.14 8.53 -12.74
CA PRO A 9 16.16 7.27 -12.01
C PRO A 9 15.23 6.26 -12.71
N SER A 10 15.66 5.01 -12.82
CA SER A 10 14.81 3.95 -13.37
C SER A 10 13.49 3.80 -12.61
N THR A 11 13.45 4.21 -11.33
CA THR A 11 12.23 4.30 -10.55
C THR A 11 11.23 5.27 -11.14
N GLU A 12 11.65 6.41 -11.69
CA GLU A 12 10.74 7.39 -12.29
C GLU A 12 10.03 6.81 -13.51
N GLU A 13 10.74 6.05 -14.34
CA GLU A 13 10.14 5.35 -15.48
C GLU A 13 9.12 4.30 -15.02
N ILE A 14 9.44 3.52 -13.97
CA ILE A 14 8.50 2.55 -13.38
C ILE A 14 7.27 3.26 -12.83
N LEU A 15 7.43 4.41 -12.17
CA LEU A 15 6.33 5.19 -11.60
C LEU A 15 5.43 5.82 -12.68
N ARG A 16 5.96 6.07 -13.88
CA ARG A 16 5.18 6.52 -15.04
C ARG A 16 4.36 5.39 -15.65
N GLN A 17 4.95 4.21 -15.79
CA GLN A 17 4.26 3.03 -16.33
C GLN A 17 3.25 2.44 -15.34
N CYS A 18 3.55 2.50 -14.05
CA CYS A 18 2.72 1.99 -12.96
C CYS A 18 2.44 3.11 -11.96
N PRO A 19 1.44 3.97 -12.21
CA PRO A 19 1.14 5.09 -11.34
C PRO A 19 0.60 4.62 -9.97
N ARG A 20 -0.01 3.43 -9.90
CA ARG A 20 -0.54 2.84 -8.67
C ARG A 20 -0.13 1.37 -8.53
N PHE A 21 0.54 1.06 -7.43
CA PHE A 21 0.92 -0.28 -7.00
C PHE A 21 -0.15 -0.87 -6.11
N ARG A 22 -0.66 -2.05 -6.50
CA ARG A 22 -1.57 -2.83 -5.67
C ARG A 22 -0.78 -3.82 -4.83
N ILE A 23 -0.95 -3.77 -3.51
CA ILE A 23 -0.28 -4.63 -2.54
C ILE A 23 -1.34 -5.45 -1.80
N LEU A 24 -1.23 -6.77 -1.85
CA LEU A 24 -2.05 -7.69 -1.07
C LEU A 24 -1.23 -8.18 0.13
N VAL A 25 -1.73 -7.94 1.34
CA VAL A 25 -1.10 -8.40 2.58
C VAL A 25 -1.78 -9.70 3.01
N MET A 26 -0.99 -10.78 3.04
CA MET A 26 -1.46 -12.13 3.35
C MET A 26 -0.87 -12.63 4.68
N GLY A 27 -1.62 -13.47 5.39
CA GLY A 27 -1.15 -14.11 6.62
C GLY A 27 -2.30 -14.63 7.49
N LYS A 28 -1.99 -15.49 8.46
CA LYS A 28 -2.99 -16.04 9.39
C LYS A 28 -3.69 -14.92 10.17
N SER A 29 -4.91 -15.19 10.65
CA SER A 29 -5.58 -14.26 11.57
C SER A 29 -4.75 -14.02 12.84
N GLY A 30 -4.79 -12.79 13.37
CA GLY A 30 -4.08 -12.39 14.58
C GLY A 30 -2.57 -12.12 14.44
N VAL A 31 -1.95 -12.32 13.26
CA VAL A 31 -0.49 -12.09 13.08
C VAL A 31 -0.08 -10.60 13.02
N GLY A 32 -1.05 -9.68 13.01
CA GLY A 32 -0.79 -8.24 12.99
C GLY A 32 -0.75 -7.59 11.60
N LYS A 33 -1.41 -8.18 10.59
CA LYS A 33 -1.50 -7.61 9.22
C LYS A 33 -2.01 -6.17 9.22
N THR A 34 -3.15 -5.94 9.87
CA THR A 34 -3.78 -4.62 10.00
C THR A 34 -2.86 -3.63 10.73
N SER A 35 -2.20 -4.07 11.81
CA SER A 35 -1.23 -3.24 12.54
C SER A 35 -0.03 -2.84 11.66
N LEU A 36 0.46 -3.76 10.83
CA LEU A 36 1.53 -3.48 9.86
C LEU A 36 1.08 -2.47 8.80
N ILE A 37 -0.12 -2.63 8.24
CA ILE A 37 -0.68 -1.71 7.25
C ILE A 37 -0.78 -0.30 7.84
N ASN A 38 -1.36 -0.16 9.04
CA ASN A 38 -1.57 1.15 9.66
C ASN A 38 -0.25 1.85 9.98
N SER A 39 0.70 1.12 10.56
CA SER A 39 2.02 1.69 10.92
C SER A 39 2.90 2.02 9.71
N THR A 40 2.85 1.22 8.65
CA THR A 40 3.73 1.40 7.48
C THR A 40 3.19 2.46 6.52
N PHE A 41 1.86 2.51 6.33
CA PHE A 41 1.24 3.37 5.33
C PHE A 41 0.49 4.57 5.92
N GLY A 42 0.47 4.73 7.24
CA GLY A 42 -0.20 5.86 7.91
C GLY A 42 -1.70 5.90 7.62
N ILE A 43 -2.32 4.72 7.54
CA ILE A 43 -3.76 4.58 7.27
C ILE A 43 -4.46 4.45 8.63
N ASP A 44 -5.17 5.48 9.06
CA ASP A 44 -6.01 5.43 10.27
C ASP A 44 -7.36 4.71 10.03
N ASP A 45 -7.68 4.49 8.75
CA ASP A 45 -8.95 3.96 8.26
C ASP A 45 -8.94 2.44 8.01
N ALA A 46 -7.79 1.75 8.13
CA ALA A 46 -7.79 0.28 8.19
C ALA A 46 -8.20 -0.14 9.60
N ARG A 47 -9.45 0.19 9.93
CA ARG A 47 -10.14 -0.40 11.05
C ARG A 47 -10.68 -1.73 10.53
N PRO A 48 -10.50 -2.84 11.27
CA PRO A 48 -11.18 -4.08 10.94
C PRO A 48 -12.66 -3.76 10.78
N GLU A 49 -13.23 -4.08 9.62
CA GLU A 49 -14.67 -3.99 9.39
C GLU A 49 -15.31 -4.73 10.59
N HIS A 50 -15.95 -3.96 11.50
CA HIS A 50 -16.61 -4.45 12.72
C HIS A 50 -15.80 -4.81 13.99
N TYR A 51 -14.52 -4.40 14.16
CA TYR A 51 -13.72 -4.76 15.36
C TYR A 51 -13.51 -6.28 15.56
N GLU A 52 -13.93 -7.11 14.60
CA GLU A 52 -13.72 -8.56 14.63
C GLU A 52 -12.46 -8.93 13.83
N SER A 53 -11.57 -9.70 14.45
CA SER A 53 -10.37 -10.20 13.79
C SER A 53 -10.75 -11.24 12.74
N GLY A 54 -10.39 -11.03 11.47
CA GLY A 54 -10.61 -12.00 10.39
C GLY A 54 -11.65 -11.58 9.33
N GLU A 55 -12.25 -10.40 9.46
CA GLU A 55 -13.13 -9.78 8.47
C GLU A 55 -12.33 -8.79 7.60
N ALA A 56 -11.41 -9.30 6.78
CA ALA A 56 -10.71 -8.49 5.79
C ALA A 56 -11.27 -8.80 4.39
N ASN A 57 -11.72 -7.77 3.67
CA ASN A 57 -12.24 -7.92 2.31
C ASN A 57 -11.18 -7.49 1.29
N ILE A 58 -10.77 -8.43 0.43
CA ILE A 58 -9.84 -8.15 -0.67
C ILE A 58 -10.42 -7.16 -1.68
N ASP A 59 -11.75 -7.03 -1.78
CA ASP A 59 -12.38 -6.06 -2.67
C ASP A 59 -12.39 -4.65 -2.09
N THR A 60 -12.19 -4.49 -0.77
CA THR A 60 -12.07 -3.19 -0.10
C THR A 60 -10.63 -2.68 -0.23
N SER A 61 -10.41 -1.64 -1.04
CA SER A 61 -9.10 -1.01 -1.16
C SER A 61 -8.86 0.01 -0.03
N LEU A 62 -7.72 -0.10 0.63
CA LEU A 62 -7.19 0.86 1.59
C LEU A 62 -6.18 1.77 0.87
N CYS A 63 -6.40 3.08 0.92
CA CYS A 63 -5.50 4.05 0.30
C CYS A 63 -4.90 4.96 1.37
N SER A 64 -3.59 5.16 1.33
CA SER A 64 -2.94 6.15 2.19
C SER A 64 -3.18 7.56 1.68
N LYS A 65 -3.47 8.48 2.59
CA LYS A 65 -3.50 9.92 2.30
C LYS A 65 -2.09 10.49 2.10
N LEU A 66 -1.05 9.78 2.56
CA LEU A 66 0.34 10.21 2.44
C LEU A 66 0.94 9.85 1.07
N ASN A 67 0.44 8.79 0.43
CA ASN A 67 0.90 8.36 -0.88
C ASN A 67 -0.22 7.56 -1.60
N ASP A 68 -0.84 8.18 -2.60
CA ASP A 68 -1.95 7.62 -3.37
C ASP A 68 -1.52 6.55 -4.40
N ARG A 69 -0.21 6.41 -4.59
CA ARG A 69 0.38 5.37 -5.45
C ARG A 69 0.28 3.99 -4.82
N PHE A 70 0.06 3.86 -3.52
CA PHE A 70 -0.12 2.55 -2.88
C PHE A 70 -1.60 2.25 -2.62
N VAL A 71 -2.05 1.11 -3.15
CA VAL A 71 -3.39 0.56 -2.93
C VAL A 71 -3.26 -0.75 -2.19
N LEU A 72 -3.73 -0.79 -0.96
CA LEU A 72 -3.56 -1.93 -0.06
C LEU A 72 -4.85 -2.74 0.03
N HIS A 73 -4.71 -4.05 0.08
CA HIS A 73 -5.78 -5.00 0.33
C HIS A 73 -5.33 -5.95 1.44
N ASP A 74 -6.21 -6.22 2.40
CA ASP A 74 -5.97 -7.16 3.49
C ASP A 74 -6.71 -8.48 3.18
N SER A 75 -6.07 -9.61 3.44
CA SER A 75 -6.69 -10.94 3.28
C SER A 75 -7.34 -11.40 4.58
N LYS A 76 -8.41 -12.20 4.49
CA LYS A 76 -8.84 -13.01 5.65
C LYS A 76 -7.66 -13.88 6.12
#